data_AF-A0A7L0HXS8-F1
#
_entry.id   AF-A0A7L0HXS8-F1
#
_cell.length_a   1.000
_cell.length_b   1.000
_cell.length_c   1.000
_cell.angle_alpha   90.00
_cell.angle_beta   90.00
_cell.angle_gamma   90.00
#
_symmetry.space_group_name_H-M   'P 1'
#
loop_
_entity.id
_entity.type
_entity.pdbx_description
1 polymer ?
#
loop_
_entity_poly.entity_id
_entity_poly.type
_entity_poly.pdbx_seq_one_letter_code
_entity_poly.pdbx_strand_id
1 'polypeptide(L)'
;QELNTLGFECVLEEIDLEDITKNQINTIKACTSEDPGVKKNIYLSQSKCLQGIYEDLNAYRAELKDFNDQKVLATIDEMMKVSI
;
A
#
# COMPACT_ATOMS: atom_id res chain seq x y z
N GLN A 1 22.28 18.84 -6.38
CA GLN A 1 21.49 19.41 -5.28
C GLN A 1 20.53 18.31 -4.87
N GLU A 2 20.90 17.59 -3.82
CA GLU A 2 20.24 16.35 -3.41
C GLU A 2 18.92 16.67 -2.69
N LEU A 3 17.87 15.97 -3.09
CA LEU A 3 16.50 16.09 -2.62
C LEU A 3 16.36 15.50 -1.22
N ASN A 4 16.83 16.22 -0.20
CA ASN A 4 16.30 16.08 1.16
C ASN A 4 15.10 17.00 1.25
N THR A 5 13.91 16.50 0.91
CA THR A 5 12.70 17.32 0.77
C THR A 5 12.21 17.94 2.09
N LEU A 6 12.84 17.64 3.24
CA LEU A 6 12.58 18.27 4.54
C LEU A 6 13.84 18.61 5.37
N GLY A 7 15.06 18.28 4.92
CA GLY A 7 16.30 18.61 5.65
C GLY A 7 16.49 17.91 7.01
N PHE A 8 15.59 17.02 7.40
CA PHE A 8 15.68 16.17 8.61
C PHE A 8 15.57 14.71 8.20
N GLU A 9 16.48 13.88 8.70
CA GLU A 9 16.45 12.42 8.54
C GLU A 9 15.50 11.86 9.62
N CYS A 10 14.40 11.22 9.22
CA CYS A 10 13.46 10.63 10.17
C CYS A 10 14.17 9.55 11.01
N VAL A 11 14.12 9.65 12.33
CA VAL A 11 14.60 8.56 13.21
C VAL A 11 13.45 7.61 13.56
N LEU A 12 13.78 6.36 13.90
CA LEU A 12 12.75 5.34 14.20
C LEU A 12 11.82 5.76 15.34
N GLU A 13 12.32 6.56 16.28
CA GLU A 13 11.54 7.09 17.40
C GLU A 13 10.49 8.13 16.97
N GLU A 14 10.64 8.76 15.80
CA GLU A 14 9.72 9.76 15.24
C GLU A 14 8.71 9.14 14.25
N ILE A 15 8.92 7.88 13.86
CA ILE A 15 8.06 7.19 12.89
C ILE A 15 6.87 6.57 13.63
N ASP A 16 5.68 6.99 13.26
CA ASP A 16 4.47 6.26 13.61
C ASP A 16 4.43 4.94 12.83
N LEU A 17 4.53 3.82 13.55
CA LEU A 17 4.47 2.47 12.98
C LEU A 17 3.03 1.95 12.87
N GLU A 18 2.02 2.79 13.16
CA GLU A 18 0.63 2.42 12.99
C GLU A 18 0.30 2.19 11.50
N ASP A 19 -0.19 0.98 11.22
CA ASP A 19 -0.75 0.65 9.91
C ASP A 19 -2.13 1.31 9.76
N ILE A 20 -2.19 2.30 8.86
CA ILE A 20 -3.42 3.02 8.54
C ILE A 20 -4.49 2.14 7.88
N THR A 21 -4.11 0.98 7.32
CA THR A 21 -5.03 0.05 6.65
C THR A 21 -5.41 -1.16 7.52
N LYS A 22 -5.00 -1.17 8.81
CA LYS A 22 -5.25 -2.27 9.76
C LYS A 22 -6.71 -2.73 9.89
N ASN A 23 -7.67 -1.85 9.59
CA ASN A 23 -9.10 -2.11 9.67
C ASN A 23 -9.73 -2.59 8.34
N GLN A 24 -8.92 -2.71 7.28
CA GLN A 24 -9.33 -3.13 5.94
C GLN A 24 -8.96 -4.60 5.70
N ILE A 25 -9.00 -5.05 4.44
CA ILE A 25 -8.49 -6.38 4.08
C ILE A 25 -7.02 -6.48 4.50
N ASN A 26 -6.66 -7.56 5.20
CA ASN A 26 -5.25 -7.84 5.46
C ASN A 26 -4.58 -8.27 4.13
N THR A 27 -4.10 -7.28 3.38
CA THR A 27 -3.50 -7.45 2.05
C THR A 27 -2.31 -8.38 2.10
N ILE A 28 -1.47 -8.27 3.14
CA ILE A 28 -0.32 -9.16 3.33
C ILE A 28 -0.77 -10.63 3.35
N LYS A 29 -1.78 -10.97 4.15
CA LYS A 29 -2.33 -12.34 4.23
C LYS A 29 -3.09 -12.75 2.97
N ALA A 30 -3.71 -11.80 2.27
CA ALA A 30 -4.42 -12.08 1.01
C ALA A 30 -3.44 -12.39 -0.14
N CYS A 31 -2.28 -11.70 -0.16
CA CYS A 31 -1.26 -11.79 -1.20
C CYS A 31 -0.16 -12.82 -0.92
N THR A 32 -0.01 -13.28 0.32
CA THR A 32 0.96 -14.33 0.67
C THR A 32 0.27 -15.69 0.80
N SER A 33 0.88 -16.73 0.23
CA SER A 33 0.42 -18.10 0.46
C SER A 33 0.90 -18.55 1.83
N GLU A 34 -0.02 -18.71 2.79
CA GLU A 34 0.32 -19.21 4.13
C GLU A 34 0.84 -20.66 4.15
N ASP A 35 0.70 -21.42 3.05
CA ASP A 35 1.12 -22.82 3.01
C ASP A 35 1.39 -23.30 1.56
N PRO A 36 2.61 -23.73 1.21
CA PRO A 36 2.89 -24.32 -0.11
C PRO A 36 2.10 -25.61 -0.40
N GLY A 37 1.47 -26.23 0.62
CA GLY A 37 0.71 -27.48 0.49
C GLY A 37 -0.79 -27.32 0.19
N VAL A 38 -1.37 -26.13 0.36
CA VAL A 38 -2.82 -25.94 0.22
C VAL A 38 -3.16 -25.44 -1.19
N LYS A 39 -3.87 -26.26 -1.98
CA LYS A 39 -4.53 -25.83 -3.23
C LYS A 39 -5.69 -24.89 -2.88
N LYS A 40 -5.35 -23.68 -2.42
CA LYS A 40 -6.28 -22.57 -2.28
C LYS A 40 -6.77 -22.23 -3.69
N ASN A 41 -8.04 -21.84 -3.83
CA ASN A 41 -8.56 -21.41 -5.12
C ASN A 41 -7.78 -20.15 -5.55
N ILE A 42 -6.76 -20.33 -6.40
CA ILE A 42 -5.72 -19.34 -6.70
C ILE A 42 -6.36 -18.04 -7.19
N TYR A 43 -7.41 -18.16 -7.99
CA TYR A 43 -8.18 -17.03 -8.52
C TYR A 43 -8.90 -16.22 -7.43
N LEU A 44 -9.50 -16.88 -6.43
CA LEU A 44 -10.15 -16.19 -5.31
C LEU A 44 -9.15 -15.53 -4.35
N SER A 45 -7.94 -16.10 -4.24
CA SER A 45 -6.85 -15.48 -3.46
C SER A 45 -6.27 -14.27 -4.19
N GLN A 46 -6.10 -14.36 -5.51
CA GLN A 46 -5.65 -13.23 -6.34
C GLN A 46 -6.66 -12.09 -6.35
N SER A 47 -7.96 -12.37 -6.48
CA SER A 47 -8.98 -11.31 -6.47
C SER A 47 -9.03 -10.56 -5.14
N LYS A 48 -8.88 -11.27 -4.01
CA LYS A 48 -8.81 -10.64 -2.68
C LYS A 48 -7.51 -9.88 -2.46
N CYS A 49 -6.40 -10.38 -2.99
CA CYS A 49 -5.12 -9.67 -2.96
C CYS A 49 -5.20 -8.35 -3.73
N LEU A 50 -5.69 -8.37 -4.96
CA LEU A 50 -5.85 -7.17 -5.79
C LEU A 50 -6.85 -6.18 -5.17
N GLN A 51 -7.95 -6.68 -4.60
CA GLN A 51 -8.89 -5.83 -3.86
C GLN A 51 -8.20 -5.15 -2.65
N GLY A 52 -7.43 -5.90 -1.85
CA GLY A 52 -6.68 -5.33 -0.73
C GLY A 52 -5.68 -4.27 -1.17
N ILE A 53 -4.91 -4.53 -2.23
CA ILE A 53 -3.97 -3.55 -2.81
C ILE A 53 -4.72 -2.28 -3.23
N TYR A 54 -5.89 -2.40 -3.86
CA TYR A 54 -6.67 -1.24 -4.27
C TYR A 54 -7.20 -0.43 -3.08
N GLU A 55 -7.69 -1.08 -2.02
CA GLU A 55 -8.15 -0.44 -0.79
C GLU A 55 -6.99 0.28 -0.07
N ASP A 56 -5.83 -0.37 0.02
CA ASP A 56 -4.61 0.22 0.59
C ASP A 56 -4.16 1.46 -0.20
N LEU A 57 -4.09 1.36 -1.53
CA LEU A 57 -3.72 2.49 -2.40
C LEU A 57 -4.67 3.67 -2.22
N ASN A 58 -5.97 3.45 -2.07
CA ASN A 58 -6.93 4.52 -1.80
C ASN A 58 -6.66 5.21 -0.45
N ALA A 59 -6.36 4.45 0.59
CA ALA A 59 -6.05 5.00 1.91
C ALA A 59 -4.79 5.87 1.85
N TYR A 60 -3.69 5.35 1.28
CA TYR A 60 -2.45 6.13 1.09
C TYR A 60 -2.67 7.36 0.23
N ARG A 61 -3.47 7.25 -0.84
CA ARG A 61 -3.80 8.39 -1.69
C ARG A 61 -4.53 9.50 -0.92
N ALA A 62 -5.43 9.14 0.00
CA ALA A 62 -6.18 10.09 0.82
C ALA A 62 -5.28 10.82 1.83
N GLU A 63 -4.35 10.09 2.48
CA GLU A 63 -3.38 10.68 3.42
C GLU A 63 -2.37 11.58 2.70
N LEU A 64 -1.95 11.20 1.49
CA LEU A 64 -0.97 11.94 0.69
C LEU A 64 -1.59 13.06 -0.16
N LYS A 65 -2.90 13.32 -0.09
CA LYS A 65 -3.59 14.25 -1.01
C LYS A 65 -2.98 15.66 -1.05
N ASP A 66 -2.45 16.13 0.08
CA ASP A 66 -1.84 17.45 0.25
C ASP A 66 -0.31 17.38 0.18
N PHE A 67 0.25 16.23 -0.24
CA PHE A 67 1.68 16.02 -0.37
C PHE A 67 2.24 16.76 -1.59
N ASN A 68 3.37 17.43 -1.41
CA ASN A 68 3.97 18.27 -2.45
C ASN A 68 4.51 17.46 -3.65
N ASP A 69 4.82 16.17 -3.46
CA ASP A 69 5.30 15.32 -4.55
C ASP A 69 4.13 14.75 -5.38
N GLN A 70 3.77 15.49 -6.42
CA GLN A 70 2.74 15.10 -7.37
C GLN A 70 3.10 13.82 -8.15
N LYS A 71 4.38 13.46 -8.24
CA LYS A 71 4.80 12.23 -8.94
C LYS A 71 4.42 10.98 -8.15
N VAL A 72 4.48 11.03 -6.82
CA VAL A 72 4.02 9.95 -5.95
C VAL A 72 2.51 9.74 -6.12
N LEU A 73 1.72 10.82 -6.05
CA LEU A 73 0.27 10.76 -6.26
C LEU A 73 -0.12 10.20 -7.64
N ALA A 74 0.55 10.67 -8.70
CA ALA A 74 0.32 10.15 -10.05
C ALA A 74 0.70 8.66 -10.17
N THR A 75 1.74 8.20 -9.47
CA THR A 75 2.14 6.79 -9.46
C THR A 75 1.08 5.93 -8.77
N ILE A 76 0.53 6.39 -7.64
CA ILE A 76 -0.57 5.72 -6.94
C ILE A 76 -1.80 5.62 -7.86
N ASP A 77 -2.15 6.72 -8.56
CA ASP A 77 -3.25 6.75 -9.52
C ASP A 77 -3.07 5.73 -10.66
N GLU A 78 -1.86 5.57 -11.19
CA GLU A 78 -1.58 4.55 -12.21
C GLU A 78 -1.65 3.12 -11.65
N MET A 79 -1.13 2.88 -10.43
CA MET A 79 -1.22 1.56 -9.78
C MET A 79 -2.68 1.14 -9.51
N MET A 80 -3.54 2.09 -9.17
CA MET A 80 -4.97 1.84 -8.97
C MET A 80 -5.69 1.41 -10.26
N LYS A 81 -5.28 1.92 -11.43
CA LYS A 81 -5.86 1.52 -12.72
C LYS A 81 -5.53 0.07 -13.11
N VAL A 82 -4.40 -0.46 -12.64
CA VAL A 82 -3.92 -1.82 -12.97
C VAL A 82 -4.46 -2.86 -11.98
N SER A 83 -4.95 -2.43 -10.82
CA SER A 83 -5.41 -3.31 -9.73
C SER A 83 -6.87 -3.77 -9.87
N ILE A 84 -7.58 -3.32 -10.92
CA ILE A 84 -8.97 -3.67 -11.29
C ILE A 84 -8.97 -4.32 -12.67
#